data_AF-A0A8T6LZ49-F1
#
_entry.id   AF-A0A8T6LZ49-F1
#
_cell.length_a   1.000
_cell.length_b   1.000
_cell.length_c   1.000
_cell.angle_alpha   90.00
_cell.angle_beta   90.00
_cell.angle_gamma   90.00
#
_symmetry.space_group_name_H-M   'P 1'
#
loop_
_entity.id
_entity.type
_entity.pdbx_description
1 polymer ?
#
loop_
_entity_poly.entity_id
_entity_poly.type
_entity_poly.pdbx_seq_one_letter_code
_entity_poly.pdbx_strand_id
1 'polypeptide(L)'
;MEKVRKRIELSEVRDLAIVIALATLIFSFPIQGLNFLGIFVIILLSISLRYAAHKLMADRLGCMATFKLWLPGAAIGLLSLLLKSILGFVFLGLGYVEIIPYK
;
A
#
# COMPACT_ATOMS: atom_id res chain seq x y z
N MET A 1 -2.86 -23.45 -21.19
CA MET A 1 -2.91 -22.52 -20.03
C MET A 1 -1.74 -21.56 -20.16
N GLU A 2 -1.91 -20.61 -21.05
CA GLU A 2 -0.85 -19.80 -21.63
C GLU A 2 -0.69 -18.52 -20.81
N LYS A 3 0.40 -18.45 -20.03
CA LYS A 3 1.07 -17.21 -19.63
C LYS A 3 0.14 -15.98 -19.46
N VAL A 4 -0.84 -16.04 -18.55
CA VAL A 4 -1.54 -14.82 -18.12
C VAL A 4 -0.54 -14.02 -17.28
N ARG A 5 0.21 -13.22 -18.04
CA ARG A 5 1.17 -12.19 -17.69
C ARG A 5 1.24 -11.89 -16.20
N LYS A 6 2.32 -12.38 -15.58
CA LYS A 6 3.04 -11.74 -14.47
C LYS A 6 3.55 -10.33 -14.85
N ARG A 7 2.72 -9.47 -15.46
CA ARG A 7 3.11 -8.08 -15.72
C ARG A 7 2.57 -7.26 -14.57
N ILE A 8 3.48 -6.85 -13.70
CA ILE A 8 3.24 -5.68 -12.88
C ILE A 8 3.11 -4.51 -13.87
N GLU A 9 1.96 -3.85 -13.88
CA GLU A 9 1.79 -2.68 -14.74
C GLU A 9 2.50 -1.47 -14.13
N LEU A 10 2.94 -0.54 -14.98
CA LEU A 10 3.59 0.69 -14.53
C LEU A 10 2.66 1.52 -13.62
N SER A 11 1.35 1.45 -13.87
CA SER A 11 0.30 2.03 -13.03
C SER A 11 0.32 1.46 -11.61
N GLU A 12 0.47 0.13 -11.46
CA GLU A 12 0.55 -0.52 -10.15
C GLU A 12 1.80 -0.09 -9.38
N VAL A 13 2.96 -0.03 -10.06
CA VAL A 13 4.22 0.40 -9.42
C VAL A 13 4.11 1.83 -8.94
N ARG A 14 3.54 2.73 -9.76
CA ARG A 14 3.31 4.12 -9.41
C ARG A 14 2.40 4.24 -8.19
N ASP A 15 1.27 3.55 -8.21
CA ASP A 15 0.30 3.59 -7.12
C ASP A 15 0.89 3.03 -5.83
N LEU A 16 1.64 1.92 -5.92
CA LEU A 16 2.38 1.34 -4.78
C LEU A 16 3.41 2.32 -4.22
N ALA A 17 4.18 2.98 -5.08
CA ALA A 17 5.17 3.98 -4.67
C ALA A 17 4.53 5.17 -3.95
N ILE A 18 3.39 5.67 -4.44
CA ILE A 18 2.63 6.74 -3.79
C ILE A 18 2.15 6.30 -2.40
N VAL A 19 1.60 5.09 -2.28
CA VAL A 19 1.15 4.54 -0.99
C VAL A 19 2.31 4.38 -0.02
N ILE A 20 3.46 3.86 -0.47
CA ILE A 20 4.67 3.71 0.37
C ILE A 20 5.17 5.07 0.85
N ALA A 21 5.25 6.06 -0.04
CA ALA A 21 5.69 7.40 0.30
C ALA A 21 4.74 8.07 1.31
N LEU A 22 3.42 8.00 1.07
CA LEU A 22 2.41 8.56 1.97
C LEU A 22 2.39 7.86 3.32
N ALA A 23 2.45 6.53 3.35
CA ALA A 23 2.52 5.77 4.60
C ALA A 23 3.77 6.17 5.39
N THR A 24 4.92 6.28 4.72
CA THR A 24 6.18 6.69 5.36
C THR A 24 6.06 8.07 5.97
N LEU A 25 5.48 9.03 5.24
CA LEU A 25 5.24 10.37 5.74
C LEU A 25 4.26 10.39 6.94
N ILE A 26 3.19 9.59 6.87
CA ILE A 26 2.18 9.52 7.93
C ILE A 26 2.77 8.94 9.22
N PHE A 27 3.60 7.90 9.10
CA PHE A 27 4.24 7.24 10.23
C PHE A 27 5.46 7.99 10.76
N SER A 28 6.11 8.83 9.96
CA SER A 28 7.27 9.61 10.42
C SER A 28 6.93 10.64 11.50
N PHE A 29 5.66 10.96 11.73
CA PHE A 29 5.21 11.92 12.75
C PHE A 29 4.25 11.26 13.74
N PRO A 30 4.43 11.28 15.09
CA PRO A 30 5.62 11.58 15.87
C PRO A 30 6.14 10.28 16.51
N ILE A 31 6.68 9.34 15.71
CA ILE A 31 7.28 8.14 16.31
C ILE A 31 8.66 8.53 16.86
N GLN A 32 8.71 8.73 18.17
CA GLN A 32 9.96 8.93 18.92
C GLN A 32 10.69 7.58 19.01
N GLY A 33 11.71 7.37 18.18
CA GLY A 33 12.63 6.23 18.34
C GLY A 33 13.13 5.58 17.04
N LEU A 34 12.45 5.77 15.91
CA LEU A 34 12.89 5.24 14.61
C LEU A 34 13.22 6.38 13.64
N ASN A 35 14.42 6.31 13.05
CA ASN A 35 14.83 7.24 11.99
C ASN A 35 13.93 7.06 10.76
N PHE A 36 13.73 8.14 10.00
CA PHE A 36 12.92 8.15 8.77
C PHE A 36 13.26 6.99 7.82
N LEU A 37 14.56 6.70 7.63
CA LEU A 37 15.02 5.60 6.79
C LEU A 37 14.58 4.22 7.30
N GLY A 38 14.58 4.00 8.62
CA GLY A 38 14.08 2.76 9.21
C GLY A 38 12.59 2.57 8.98
N ILE A 39 11.80 3.64 9.14
CA ILE A 39 10.35 3.64 8.86
C ILE A 39 10.09 3.34 7.38
N PHE A 40 10.83 4.00 6.48
CA PHE A 40 10.72 3.78 5.04
C PHE A 40 10.97 2.31 4.67
N VAL A 41 12.06 1.71 5.17
CA VAL A 41 12.39 0.31 4.87
C VAL A 41 11.31 -0.65 5.41
N ILE A 42 10.83 -0.43 6.64
CA ILE A 42 9.78 -1.26 7.24
C ILE A 42 8.50 -1.19 6.39
N ILE A 43 8.08 -0.01 5.96
CA ILE A 43 6.86 0.20 5.19
C ILE A 43 7.01 -0.35 3.77
N LEU A 44 8.14 -0.07 3.12
CA LEU A 44 8.47 -0.60 1.80
C LEU A 44 8.38 -2.13 1.81
N LEU A 45 9.03 -2.79 2.77
CA LEU A 45 8.97 -4.23 2.91
C LEU A 45 7.55 -4.70 3.23
N SER A 46 6.91 -4.14 4.24
CA SER A 46 5.57 -4.58 4.69
C SER A 46 4.52 -4.51 3.57
N ILE A 47 4.48 -3.39 2.83
CA ILE A 47 3.52 -3.20 1.73
C ILE A 47 3.86 -4.10 0.55
N SER A 48 5.14 -4.19 0.18
CA SER A 48 5.59 -5.02 -0.95
C SER A 48 5.35 -6.51 -0.70
N LEU A 49 5.67 -7.00 0.51
CA LEU A 49 5.43 -8.39 0.91
C LEU A 49 3.93 -8.71 0.94
N ARG A 50 3.10 -7.82 1.51
CA ARG A 50 1.63 -8.00 1.50
C ARG A 50 1.10 -8.08 0.08
N TYR A 51 1.49 -7.16 -0.80
CA TYR A 51 1.04 -7.17 -2.20
C TYR A 51 1.53 -8.42 -2.95
N ALA A 52 2.78 -8.82 -2.76
CA ALA A 52 3.33 -10.05 -3.34
C ALA A 52 2.56 -11.29 -2.86
N ALA A 53 2.21 -11.37 -1.58
CA ALA A 53 1.41 -12.45 -1.02
C ALA A 53 0.01 -12.52 -1.66
N HIS A 54 -0.66 -11.39 -1.85
CA HIS A 54 -1.94 -11.35 -2.56
C HIS A 54 -1.80 -11.82 -4.01
N LYS A 55 -0.75 -11.40 -4.71
CA LYS A 55 -0.51 -11.80 -6.11
C LYS A 55 -0.22 -13.29 -6.25
N LEU A 56 0.57 -13.85 -5.32
CA LEU A 56 0.84 -15.29 -5.25
C LEU A 56 -0.43 -16.09 -4.95
N MET A 57 -1.26 -15.64 -4.00
CA MET A 57 -2.50 -16.33 -3.64
C MET A 57 -3.54 -16.25 -4.77
N ALA A 58 -3.71 -15.08 -5.39
CA ALA A 58 -4.63 -14.91 -6.51
C ALA A 58 -4.26 -15.83 -7.68
N ASP A 59 -2.97 -15.94 -8.02
CA ASP A 59 -2.49 -16.83 -9.08
C ASP A 59 -2.84 -18.31 -8.79
N ARG A 60 -2.71 -18.75 -7.54
CA ARG A 60 -3.10 -20.10 -7.11
C ARG A 60 -4.60 -20.37 -7.21
N LEU A 61 -5.42 -19.33 -7.11
CA LEU A 61 -6.88 -19.42 -7.16
C LEU A 61 -7.44 -19.20 -8.58
N GLY A 62 -6.59 -18.99 -9.59
CA GLY A 62 -7.07 -18.64 -10.92
C GLY A 62 -7.69 -17.24 -10.98
N CYS A 63 -7.17 -16.31 -10.17
CA CYS A 63 -7.56 -14.91 -10.15
C CYS A 63 -6.35 -14.00 -10.47
N MET A 64 -6.64 -12.80 -10.95
CA MET A 64 -5.69 -11.70 -11.06
C MET A 64 -5.82 -10.79 -9.84
N ALA A 65 -4.69 -10.33 -9.30
CA ALA A 65 -4.66 -9.30 -8.27
C ALA A 65 -3.96 -8.04 -8.79
N THR A 66 -4.63 -6.89 -8.69
CA THR A 66 -4.11 -5.59 -9.09
C THR A 66 -4.08 -4.62 -7.92
N PHE A 67 -2.99 -3.86 -7.78
CA PHE A 67 -2.89 -2.81 -6.76
C PHE A 67 -3.42 -1.49 -7.28
N LYS A 68 -4.30 -0.84 -6.52
CA LYS A 68 -4.86 0.47 -6.87
C LYS A 68 -4.76 1.44 -5.69
N LEU A 69 -4.42 2.68 -6.00
CA LEU A 69 -4.45 3.78 -5.04
C LEU A 69 -5.91 4.12 -4.66
N TRP A 70 -6.18 4.29 -3.37
CA TRP A 70 -7.47 4.78 -2.90
C TRP A 70 -7.36 6.28 -2.58
N LEU A 71 -7.57 7.13 -3.59
CA LEU A 71 -7.47 8.58 -3.47
C LEU A 71 -8.24 9.17 -2.26
N PRO A 72 -9.52 8.80 -2.00
CA PRO A 72 -10.23 9.28 -0.82
C PRO A 72 -9.53 8.91 0.48
N GLY A 73 -9.05 7.66 0.60
CA GLY A 73 -8.38 7.20 1.80
C GLY A 73 -6.98 7.78 1.97
N ALA A 74 -6.28 8.11 0.88
CA ALA A 74 -5.04 8.90 0.90
C ALA A 74 -5.28 10.32 1.43
N ALA A 75 -6.35 10.98 0.99
CA ALA A 75 -6.74 12.31 1.49
C ALA A 75 -7.12 12.27 2.98
N ILE A 76 -7.91 11.26 3.39
CA ILE A 76 -8.28 11.04 4.80
C ILE A 76 -7.02 10.76 5.64
N GLY A 77 -6.08 9.97 5.13
CA GLY A 77 -4.82 9.67 5.81
C GLY A 77 -3.98 10.93 6.05
N LEU A 78 -3.86 11.80 5.05
CA LEU A 78 -3.18 13.10 5.20
C LEU A 78 -3.91 14.02 6.18
N LEU A 79 -5.25 14.14 6.10
CA LEU A 79 -6.03 14.91 7.07
C LEU A 79 -5.87 14.36 8.49
N SER A 80 -5.77 13.04 8.63
CA SER A 80 -5.59 12.40 9.93
C SER A 80 -4.26 12.74 10.61
N LEU A 81 -3.26 13.29 9.90
CA LEU A 81 -2.06 13.85 10.53
C LEU A 81 -2.40 15.02 11.46
N LEU A 82 -3.36 15.87 11.07
CA LEU A 82 -3.84 16.97 11.91
C LEU A 82 -4.56 16.42 13.15
N LEU A 83 -5.41 15.40 12.97
CA LEU A 83 -6.11 14.75 14.08
C LEU A 83 -5.16 13.98 15.00
N LYS A 84 -4.07 13.39 14.46
CA LYS A 84 -3.06 12.67 15.25
C LYS A 84 -2.46 13.55 16.33
N SER A 85 -2.24 14.82 16.02
CA SER A 85 -1.73 15.81 16.98
C SER A 85 -2.68 16.08 18.16
N ILE A 86 -3.98 15.79 18.01
CA ILE A 86 -5.02 16.11 18.99
C ILE A 86 -5.54 14.86 19.70
N LEU A 87 -5.79 13.78 18.95
CA LEU A 87 -6.48 12.57 19.40
C LEU A 87 -5.62 11.31 19.38
N GLY A 88 -4.41 11.36 18.79
CA GLY A 88 -3.44 10.26 18.80
C GLY A 88 -3.72 9.09 17.84
N PHE A 89 -4.83 9.10 17.08
CA PHE A 89 -5.14 8.06 16.09
C PHE A 89 -4.88 8.52 14.65
N VAL A 90 -4.64 7.56 13.76
CA VAL A 90 -4.37 7.76 12.33
C VAL A 90 -5.21 6.78 11.53
N PHE A 91 -5.84 7.27 10.45
CA PHE A 91 -6.53 6.40 9.51
C PHE A 91 -5.60 6.02 8.36
N LEU A 92 -5.47 4.72 8.11
CA LEU A 92 -4.58 4.17 7.09
C LEU A 92 -5.36 3.29 6.12
N GLY A 93 -6.01 3.95 5.16
CA GLY A 93 -6.62 3.32 4.00
C GLY A 93 -6.02 3.91 2.73
N LEU A 94 -4.75 3.67 2.44
CA LEU A 94 -4.07 4.38 1.34
C LEU A 94 -4.29 3.73 -0.03
N GLY A 95 -4.56 2.42 -0.06
CA GLY A 95 -4.76 1.66 -1.29
C GLY A 95 -5.48 0.35 -1.02
N TYR A 96 -5.88 -0.31 -2.10
CA TYR A 96 -6.57 -1.60 -2.04
C TYR A 96 -6.04 -2.55 -3.13
N VAL A 97 -6.22 -3.84 -2.88
CA VAL A 97 -5.95 -4.89 -3.87
C VAL A 97 -7.27 -5.34 -4.45
N GLU A 98 -7.43 -5.16 -5.75
CA GLU A 98 -8.58 -5.64 -6.49
C GLU A 98 -8.28 -7.07 -6.98
N ILE A 99 -9.18 -8.01 -6.69
CA ILE A 99 -9.06 -9.41 -7.10
C ILE A 99 -10.15 -9.70 -8.12
N ILE A 100 -9.77 -10.12 -9.33
CA ILE A 100 -10.68 -10.36 -10.45
C ILE A 100 -10.46 -11.80 -10.93
N PRO A 101 -11.49 -12.64 -11.09
CA PRO A 101 -11.31 -13.99 -11.64
C PRO A 101 -10.79 -13.93 -13.08
N TYR A 102 -9.95 -14.90 -13.47
CA TYR A 102 -9.62 -15.07 -14.89
C TYR A 102 -10.90 -15.45 -15.65
N LYS A 103 -11.22 -14.72 -16.72
CA LYS A 103 -12.28 -15.09 -17.67
C LYS A 103 -11.84 -16.28 -18.51
#